data_AF-A0A7N1A871-F1
#
_entry.id   AF-A0A7N1A871-F1
#
_cell.length_a   1.000
_cell.length_b   1.000
_cell.length_c   1.000
_cell.angle_alpha   90.00
_cell.angle_beta   90.00
_cell.angle_gamma   90.00
#
_symmetry.space_group_name_H-M   'P 1'
#
loop_
_entity.id
_entity.type
_entity.pdbx_description
1 polymer ?
#
loop_
_entity_poly.entity_id
_entity_poly.type
_entity_poly.pdbx_seq_one_letter_code
_entity_poly.pdbx_strand_id
1 'polypeptide(L)'
;MFFFGVFKDGLYSAIEIEAFTVVNMKVSLLNIVVELKKCCNHPFLFESADYGYGGDRAFIDSSKLERMILSSGKLVILDKLLVRLQETNHRVLIFSQMVRMLDILAEYMSLRGFQFQRLDGSTKAELRHQAMEHFNAPGSDDFCFLLSTRAGGLGINLATADTVIIFDSDWNPLNDLQAMSRAHRIGQQDVVNICRFVTSKSVEEDFLERAKKKMNELSAIFKVANFYSAEDDGSFWSRWIKPEAAIDAEV
;
A
#
# COMPACT_ATOMS: atom_id res chain seq x y z
N MET A 1 18.64 12.70 -4.99
CA MET A 1 18.92 12.08 -3.68
C MET A 1 18.93 13.09 -2.53
N PHE A 2 19.67 14.20 -2.58
CA PHE A 2 19.71 15.23 -1.52
C PHE A 2 18.39 16.00 -1.24
N PHE A 3 17.43 16.00 -2.16
CA PHE A 3 16.15 16.72 -2.01
C PHE A 3 15.04 15.92 -1.29
N PHE A 4 15.19 14.60 -1.15
CA PHE A 4 14.14 13.70 -0.66
C PHE A 4 13.99 13.73 0.87
N GLY A 5 15.09 13.54 1.61
CA GLY A 5 15.11 13.67 3.07
C GLY A 5 14.63 15.06 3.51
N VAL A 6 15.05 16.13 2.82
CA VAL A 6 14.66 17.51 3.16
C VAL A 6 13.16 17.77 2.95
N PHE A 7 12.52 17.17 1.94
CA PHE A 7 11.09 17.41 1.67
C PHE A 7 10.16 16.55 2.52
N LYS A 8 10.47 15.26 2.71
CA LYS A 8 9.68 14.40 3.60
C LYS A 8 9.85 14.84 5.05
N ASP A 9 11.09 15.04 5.52
CA ASP A 9 11.32 15.51 6.88
C ASP A 9 10.81 16.94 7.06
N GLY A 10 10.92 17.78 6.03
CA GLY A 10 10.41 19.15 6.05
C GLY A 10 8.88 19.24 6.10
N LEU A 11 8.16 18.50 5.25
CA LEU A 11 6.68 18.51 5.22
C LEU A 11 6.11 17.75 6.42
N TYR A 12 6.69 16.60 6.79
CA TYR A 12 6.27 15.83 7.95
C TYR A 12 6.52 16.61 9.25
N SER A 13 7.71 17.22 9.41
CA SER A 13 7.98 18.11 10.55
C SER A 13 7.11 19.36 10.52
N ALA A 14 6.82 19.95 9.36
CA ALA A 14 5.89 21.08 9.25
C ALA A 14 4.48 20.70 9.70
N ILE A 15 3.99 19.52 9.32
CA ILE A 15 2.68 19.02 9.78
C ILE A 15 2.72 18.68 11.27
N GLU A 16 3.82 18.14 11.81
CA GLU A 16 3.97 17.91 13.25
C GLU A 16 4.04 19.22 14.05
N ILE A 17 4.73 20.24 13.53
CA ILE A 17 4.82 21.58 14.13
C ILE A 17 3.47 22.27 14.05
N GLU A 18 2.77 22.19 12.91
CA GLU A 18 1.37 22.65 12.81
C GLU A 18 0.52 21.88 13.80
N ALA A 19 0.64 20.55 13.93
CA ALA A 19 -0.09 19.76 14.91
C ALA A 19 0.15 20.27 16.34
N PHE A 20 1.40 20.56 16.70
CA PHE A 20 1.76 21.12 18.01
C PHE A 20 1.20 22.53 18.23
N THR A 21 1.19 23.36 17.19
CA THR A 21 0.64 24.73 17.21
C THR A 21 -0.90 24.71 17.22
N VAL A 22 -1.50 23.72 16.58
CA VAL A 22 -2.94 23.50 16.40
C VAL A 22 -3.56 22.79 17.61
N VAL A 23 -2.80 22.07 18.45
CA VAL A 23 -3.31 21.67 19.78
C VAL A 23 -3.79 22.91 20.59
N ASN A 24 -3.28 24.12 20.28
CA ASN A 24 -3.78 25.39 20.83
C ASN A 24 -4.95 26.05 20.06
N MET A 25 -5.28 25.63 18.84
CA MET A 25 -6.41 26.14 18.04
C MET A 25 -7.26 24.98 17.52
N LYS A 26 -8.53 24.88 17.93
CA LYS A 26 -9.53 23.81 17.66
C LYS A 26 -9.71 23.31 16.21
N VAL A 27 -8.66 22.95 15.47
CA VAL A 27 -8.71 22.12 14.28
C VAL A 27 -8.67 20.67 14.75
N SER A 28 -9.49 19.82 14.14
CA SER A 28 -9.66 18.43 14.58
C SER A 28 -8.36 17.64 14.39
N LEU A 29 -7.82 17.06 15.47
CA LEU A 29 -6.67 16.14 15.47
C LEU A 29 -6.82 15.00 14.45
N LEU A 30 -8.05 14.61 14.12
CA LEU A 30 -8.34 13.61 13.09
C LEU A 30 -7.86 14.03 11.69
N ASN A 31 -7.93 15.32 11.36
CA ASN A 31 -7.50 15.82 10.06
C ASN A 31 -5.97 15.77 9.94
N ILE A 32 -5.25 16.13 11.01
CA ILE A 32 -3.78 16.06 11.06
C ILE A 32 -3.30 14.63 10.79
N VAL A 33 -3.90 13.63 11.45
CA VAL A 33 -3.48 12.24 11.23
C VAL A 33 -3.74 11.79 9.79
N VAL A 34 -4.86 12.22 9.18
CA VAL A 34 -5.12 11.92 7.77
C VAL A 34 -4.05 12.52 6.85
N GLU A 35 -3.63 13.77 7.10
CA GLU A 35 -2.54 14.40 6.33
C GLU A 35 -1.19 13.70 6.56
N LEU A 36 -0.86 13.31 7.80
CA LEU A 36 0.36 12.53 8.09
C LEU A 36 0.35 11.18 7.35
N LYS A 37 -0.81 10.50 7.25
CA LYS A 37 -0.93 9.28 6.44
C LYS A 37 -0.71 9.55 4.94
N LYS A 38 -1.18 10.68 4.41
CA LYS A 38 -0.91 11.06 3.02
C LYS A 38 0.59 11.24 2.78
N CYS A 39 1.30 11.92 3.70
CA CYS A 39 2.76 12.05 3.65
C CYS A 39 3.49 10.70 3.62
N CYS A 40 3.05 9.74 4.45
CA CYS A 40 3.64 8.41 4.49
C CYS A 40 3.38 7.60 3.20
N ASN A 41 2.25 7.84 2.55
CA ASN A 41 1.85 7.13 1.34
C ASN A 41 2.47 7.72 0.07
N HIS A 42 2.15 8.97 -0.25
CA HIS A 42 2.64 9.62 -1.47
C HIS A 42 2.40 11.15 -1.44
N PRO A 43 3.39 11.99 -1.78
CA PRO A 43 3.21 13.45 -1.83
C PRO A 43 2.12 13.93 -2.80
N PHE A 44 1.85 13.20 -3.88
CA PHE A 44 0.78 13.54 -4.84
C PHE A 44 -0.64 13.37 -4.28
N LEU A 45 -0.79 12.93 -3.02
CA LEU A 45 -2.08 12.95 -2.33
C LEU A 45 -2.47 14.35 -1.83
N PHE A 46 -1.54 15.31 -1.84
CA PHE A 46 -1.82 16.72 -1.52
C PHE A 46 -2.25 17.47 -2.77
N GLU A 47 -3.38 18.20 -2.71
CA GLU A 47 -3.90 18.99 -3.84
C GLU A 47 -2.90 20.05 -4.35
N SER A 48 -2.02 20.54 -3.47
CA SER A 48 -0.96 21.48 -3.81
C SER A 48 0.17 20.86 -4.66
N ALA A 49 0.35 19.53 -4.62
CA ALA A 49 1.36 18.84 -5.40
C ALA A 49 1.03 18.79 -6.90
N ASP A 50 -0.27 18.86 -7.25
CA ASP A 50 -0.74 18.87 -8.64
C ASP A 50 -0.23 20.12 -9.40
N TYR A 51 -0.05 21.25 -8.70
CA TYR A 51 0.38 22.52 -9.30
C TYR A 51 1.91 22.68 -9.44
N GLY A 52 2.71 21.92 -8.68
CA GLY A 52 4.16 22.08 -8.62
C GLY A 52 4.98 20.90 -9.15
N TYR A 53 4.44 19.68 -9.12
CA TYR A 53 5.18 18.46 -9.46
C TYR A 53 4.68 17.74 -10.73
N GLY A 54 3.52 18.10 -11.29
CA GLY A 54 2.89 17.38 -12.42
C GLY A 54 2.27 18.22 -13.53
N GLY A 55 2.47 19.55 -13.52
CA GLY A 55 1.74 20.50 -14.37
C GLY A 55 2.20 20.66 -15.82
N ASP A 56 3.31 20.04 -16.25
CA ASP A 56 3.76 20.17 -17.65
C ASP A 56 3.52 18.87 -18.42
N ARG A 57 2.53 18.91 -19.31
CA ARG A 57 2.16 17.87 -20.30
C ARG A 57 3.26 17.59 -21.36
N ALA A 58 4.48 18.09 -21.16
CA ALA A 58 5.55 18.10 -22.15
C ALA A 58 6.72 17.13 -21.83
N PHE A 59 6.64 16.36 -20.74
CA PHE A 59 7.71 15.46 -20.32
C PHE A 59 7.50 14.02 -20.81
N ILE A 60 8.59 13.37 -21.23
CA ILE A 60 8.62 11.97 -21.70
C ILE A 60 8.14 11.02 -20.58
N ASP A 61 7.31 10.03 -20.91
CA ASP A 61 6.69 9.09 -19.94
C ASP A 61 7.67 8.48 -18.92
N SER A 62 8.90 8.18 -19.35
CA SER A 62 9.96 7.66 -18.47
C SER A 62 10.31 8.60 -17.31
N SER A 63 10.35 9.91 -17.58
CA SER A 63 10.65 10.93 -16.57
C SER A 63 9.50 11.15 -15.58
N LYS A 64 8.26 10.87 -16.00
CA LYS A 64 7.08 10.92 -15.13
C LYS A 64 7.03 9.73 -14.19
N LEU A 65 7.25 8.52 -14.72
CA LEU A 65 7.32 7.30 -13.94
C LEU A 65 8.40 7.38 -12.86
N GLU A 66 9.62 7.78 -13.25
CA GLU A 66 10.73 7.93 -12.32
C GLU A 66 10.42 8.93 -11.20
N ARG A 67 9.84 10.09 -11.54
CA ARG A 67 9.42 11.10 -10.56
C ARG A 67 8.39 10.56 -9.57
N MET A 68 7.39 9.83 -10.06
CA MET A 68 6.36 9.25 -9.22
C MET A 68 6.96 8.22 -8.25
N ILE A 69 7.75 7.26 -8.77
CA ILE A 69 8.43 6.25 -7.94
C ILE A 69 9.30 6.92 -6.88
N LEU A 70 10.24 7.80 -7.28
CA LEU A 70 11.21 8.39 -6.37
C LEU A 70 10.62 9.40 -5.39
N SER A 71 9.36 9.81 -5.56
CA SER A 71 8.68 10.72 -4.63
C SER A 71 8.06 10.02 -3.41
N SER A 72 8.00 8.68 -3.39
CA SER A 72 7.47 7.90 -2.26
C SER A 72 8.35 6.69 -1.95
N GLY A 73 8.83 6.61 -0.71
CA GLY A 73 9.63 5.45 -0.26
C GLY A 73 8.86 4.12 -0.37
N LYS A 74 7.54 4.14 -0.08
CA LYS A 74 6.69 2.96 -0.28
C LYS A 74 6.59 2.58 -1.75
N LEU A 75 6.50 3.56 -2.66
CA LEU A 75 6.41 3.27 -4.09
C LEU A 75 7.76 2.79 -4.66
N VAL A 76 8.90 3.29 -4.17
CA VAL A 76 10.23 2.74 -4.47
C VAL A 76 10.32 1.26 -4.12
N ILE A 77 9.90 0.88 -2.91
CA ILE A 77 9.93 -0.52 -2.47
C ILE A 77 8.91 -1.37 -3.24
N LEU A 78 7.70 -0.84 -3.45
CA LEU A 78 6.68 -1.51 -4.26
C LEU A 78 7.21 -1.82 -5.66
N ASP A 79 7.89 -0.86 -6.27
CA ASP A 79 8.43 -0.97 -7.61
C ASP A 79 9.46 -2.10 -7.72
N LYS A 80 10.45 -2.10 -6.83
CA LYS A 80 11.47 -3.17 -6.77
C LYS A 80 10.81 -4.55 -6.54
N LEU A 81 9.81 -4.62 -5.66
CA LEU A 81 9.10 -5.85 -5.33
C LEU A 81 8.27 -6.38 -6.51
N LEU A 82 7.47 -5.52 -7.15
CA LEU A 82 6.59 -5.92 -8.25
C LEU A 82 7.35 -6.39 -9.49
N VAL A 83 8.48 -5.75 -9.81
CA VAL A 83 9.35 -6.24 -10.90
C VAL A 83 9.79 -7.68 -10.63
N ARG A 84 10.21 -7.99 -9.40
CA ARG A 84 10.63 -9.35 -9.03
C ARG A 84 9.48 -10.35 -9.00
N LEU A 85 8.33 -9.95 -8.47
CA LEU A 85 7.14 -10.79 -8.45
C LEU A 85 6.65 -11.11 -9.87
N GLN A 86 6.76 -10.17 -10.80
CA GLN A 86 6.42 -10.43 -12.21
C GLN A 86 7.42 -11.39 -12.87
N GLU A 87 8.72 -11.20 -12.64
CA GLU A 87 9.77 -12.09 -13.16
C GLU A 87 9.61 -13.55 -12.68
N THR A 88 9.10 -13.75 -11.46
CA THR A 88 8.84 -15.09 -10.89
C THR A 88 7.38 -15.53 -11.00
N ASN A 89 6.58 -14.86 -11.83
CA ASN A 89 5.21 -15.23 -12.19
C ASN A 89 4.22 -15.31 -11.00
N HIS A 90 4.34 -14.39 -10.04
CA HIS A 90 3.38 -14.21 -8.95
C HIS A 90 2.21 -13.31 -9.36
N ARG A 91 1.13 -13.36 -8.58
CA ARG A 91 -0.06 -12.54 -8.79
C ARG A 91 -0.43 -11.81 -7.52
N VAL A 92 -0.63 -10.50 -7.62
CA VAL A 92 -0.55 -9.60 -6.46
C VAL A 92 -1.86 -8.87 -6.22
N LEU A 93 -2.37 -8.94 -4.98
CA LEU A 93 -3.44 -8.07 -4.49
C LEU A 93 -2.82 -6.90 -3.75
N ILE A 94 -3.17 -5.67 -4.10
CA ILE A 94 -2.67 -4.48 -3.42
C ILE A 94 -3.86 -3.75 -2.77
N PHE A 95 -3.86 -3.71 -1.45
CA PHE A 95 -4.89 -3.02 -0.67
C PHE A 95 -4.43 -1.63 -0.25
N SER A 96 -5.32 -0.65 -0.38
CA SER A 96 -5.14 0.68 0.20
C SER A 96 -6.42 1.22 0.83
N GLN A 97 -6.27 2.04 1.88
CA GLN A 97 -7.41 2.76 2.49
C GLN A 97 -7.86 3.94 1.63
N MET A 98 -6.92 4.65 1.01
CA MET A 98 -7.19 5.88 0.26
C MET A 98 -7.49 5.57 -1.20
N VAL A 99 -8.72 5.84 -1.66
CA VAL A 99 -9.10 5.66 -3.07
C VAL A 99 -8.20 6.48 -4.01
N ARG A 100 -7.83 7.70 -3.61
CA ARG A 100 -6.85 8.54 -4.33
C ARG A 100 -5.47 7.90 -4.47
N MET A 101 -5.06 7.04 -3.53
CA MET A 101 -3.81 6.28 -3.66
C MET A 101 -3.95 5.18 -4.70
N LEU A 102 -5.14 4.57 -4.87
CA LEU A 102 -5.40 3.64 -5.96
C LEU A 102 -5.35 4.32 -7.33
N ASP A 103 -5.69 5.62 -7.43
CA ASP A 103 -5.50 6.39 -8.67
C ASP A 103 -4.01 6.51 -9.02
N ILE A 104 -3.17 6.86 -8.05
CA ILE A 104 -1.70 6.96 -8.22
C ILE A 104 -1.11 5.58 -8.59
N LEU A 105 -1.53 4.53 -7.89
CA LEU A 105 -1.07 3.17 -8.18
C LEU A 105 -1.51 2.71 -9.56
N ALA A 106 -2.74 3.02 -9.99
CA ALA A 106 -3.22 2.68 -11.33
C ALA A 106 -2.39 3.37 -12.43
N GLU A 107 -2.08 4.67 -12.26
CA GLU A 107 -1.20 5.39 -13.17
C GLU A 107 0.22 4.79 -13.20
N TYR A 108 0.75 4.42 -12.03
CA TYR A 108 2.01 3.70 -11.91
C TYR A 108 2.00 2.36 -12.68
N MET A 109 0.97 1.53 -12.51
CA MET A 109 0.85 0.26 -13.22
C MET A 109 0.83 0.48 -14.75
N SER A 110 0.04 1.46 -15.22
CA SER A 110 -0.04 1.80 -16.64
C SER A 110 1.30 2.25 -17.21
N LEU A 111 2.02 3.14 -16.51
CA LEU A 111 3.34 3.62 -16.94
C LEU A 111 4.42 2.52 -16.90
N ARG A 112 4.31 1.57 -15.97
CA ARG A 112 5.16 0.37 -15.92
C ARG A 112 4.82 -0.69 -16.95
N GLY A 113 3.62 -0.65 -17.52
CA GLY A 113 3.11 -1.67 -18.42
C GLY A 113 2.61 -2.93 -17.72
N PHE A 114 2.27 -2.85 -16.43
CA PHE A 114 1.65 -3.95 -15.69
C PHE A 114 0.15 -4.00 -15.97
N GLN A 115 -0.37 -5.17 -16.33
CA GLN A 115 -1.81 -5.39 -16.47
C GLN A 115 -2.45 -5.52 -15.09
N PHE A 116 -3.58 -4.85 -14.89
CA PHE A 116 -4.23 -4.81 -13.58
C PHE A 116 -5.73 -4.59 -13.66
N GLN A 117 -6.42 -5.07 -12.63
CA GLN A 117 -7.81 -4.73 -12.32
C GLN A 117 -7.89 -3.76 -11.14
N ARG A 118 -9.00 -3.04 -11.02
CA ARG A 118 -9.26 -2.15 -9.87
C ARG A 118 -10.70 -2.29 -9.38
N LEU A 119 -10.85 -2.29 -8.06
CA LEU A 119 -12.15 -2.34 -7.42
C LEU A 119 -12.15 -1.50 -6.13
N ASP A 120 -13.07 -0.54 -6.08
CA ASP A 120 -13.36 0.25 -4.90
C ASP A 120 -14.86 0.32 -4.61
N GLY A 121 -15.25 1.06 -3.57
CA GLY A 121 -16.65 1.17 -3.15
C GLY A 121 -17.58 1.80 -4.18
N SER A 122 -17.06 2.50 -5.19
CA SER A 122 -17.84 3.12 -6.26
C SER A 122 -18.08 2.19 -7.45
N THR A 123 -17.34 1.08 -7.56
CA THR A 123 -17.46 0.13 -8.67
C THR A 123 -18.82 -0.57 -8.65
N LYS A 124 -19.56 -0.44 -9.77
CA LYS A 124 -20.85 -1.11 -9.99
C LYS A 124 -20.71 -2.62 -9.87
N ALA A 125 -21.76 -3.29 -9.37
CA ALA A 125 -21.74 -4.73 -9.12
C ALA A 125 -21.39 -5.56 -10.37
N GLU A 126 -21.92 -5.18 -11.54
CA GLU A 126 -21.62 -5.87 -12.80
C GLU A 126 -20.14 -5.78 -13.19
N LEU A 127 -19.57 -4.57 -13.17
CA LEU A 127 -18.15 -4.34 -13.47
C LEU A 127 -17.24 -5.03 -12.45
N ARG A 128 -17.67 -5.10 -11.19
CA ARG A 128 -16.99 -5.86 -10.16
C ARG A 128 -16.91 -7.34 -10.51
N HIS A 129 -18.01 -7.96 -10.91
CA HIS A 129 -18.03 -9.36 -11.32
C HIS A 129 -17.11 -9.61 -12.52
N GLN A 130 -17.19 -8.77 -13.55
CA GLN A 130 -16.34 -8.87 -14.74
C GLN A 130 -14.84 -8.76 -14.41
N ALA A 131 -14.45 -7.79 -13.57
CA ALA A 131 -13.05 -7.66 -13.15
C ALA A 131 -12.57 -8.88 -12.35
N MET A 132 -13.42 -9.44 -11.49
CA MET A 132 -13.09 -10.64 -10.72
C MET A 132 -13.00 -11.90 -11.59
N GLU A 133 -13.87 -12.03 -12.59
CA GLU A 133 -13.83 -13.15 -13.54
C GLU A 133 -12.60 -13.06 -14.44
N HIS A 134 -12.30 -11.88 -14.97
CA HIS A 134 -11.11 -11.66 -15.80
C HIS A 134 -9.83 -11.98 -15.03
N PHE A 135 -9.72 -11.51 -13.78
CA PHE A 135 -8.56 -11.82 -12.94
C PHE A 135 -8.46 -13.33 -12.63
N ASN A 136 -9.56 -14.02 -12.32
CA ASN A 136 -9.51 -15.45 -12.01
C ASN A 136 -9.51 -16.37 -13.25
N ALA A 137 -9.64 -15.83 -14.46
CA ALA A 137 -9.69 -16.62 -15.68
C ALA A 137 -8.38 -17.40 -15.88
N PRO A 138 -8.44 -18.67 -16.33
CA PRO A 138 -7.26 -19.40 -16.73
C PRO A 138 -6.50 -18.65 -17.83
N GLY A 139 -5.21 -18.38 -17.63
CA GLY A 139 -4.40 -17.62 -18.59
C GLY A 139 -4.67 -16.12 -18.60
N SER A 140 -5.35 -15.56 -17.59
CA SER A 140 -5.45 -14.12 -17.38
C SER A 140 -4.06 -13.47 -17.41
N ASP A 141 -3.95 -12.35 -18.13
CA ASP A 141 -2.76 -11.53 -18.20
C ASP A 141 -2.66 -10.52 -17.04
N ASP A 142 -3.71 -10.39 -16.22
CA ASP A 142 -3.72 -9.52 -15.05
C ASP A 142 -2.67 -9.95 -14.02
N PHE A 143 -1.68 -9.11 -13.83
CA PHE A 143 -0.64 -9.29 -12.83
C PHE A 143 -1.08 -8.79 -11.44
N CYS A 144 -1.75 -7.63 -11.38
CA CYS A 144 -2.15 -6.99 -10.13
C CYS A 144 -3.67 -6.79 -10.02
N PHE A 145 -4.18 -6.79 -8.79
CA PHE A 145 -5.54 -6.32 -8.48
C PHE A 145 -5.47 -5.23 -7.39
N LEU A 146 -5.83 -4.01 -7.75
CA LEU A 146 -5.90 -2.86 -6.86
C LEU A 146 -7.24 -2.82 -6.12
N LEU A 147 -7.20 -2.82 -4.79
CA LEU A 147 -8.38 -2.95 -3.94
C LEU A 147 -8.41 -1.86 -2.89
N SER A 148 -9.55 -1.20 -2.73
CA SER A 148 -9.77 -0.46 -1.49
C SER A 148 -10.03 -1.44 -0.34
N THR A 149 -9.48 -1.20 0.85
CA THR A 149 -9.67 -2.11 1.99
C THR A 149 -11.15 -2.29 2.34
N ARG A 150 -11.96 -1.22 2.21
CA ARG A 150 -13.42 -1.28 2.40
C ARG A 150 -14.11 -2.20 1.40
N ALA A 151 -13.62 -2.27 0.16
CA ALA A 151 -14.18 -3.18 -0.83
C ALA A 151 -13.82 -4.64 -0.57
N GLY A 152 -12.76 -4.91 0.21
CA GLY A 152 -12.46 -6.24 0.75
C GLY A 152 -13.55 -6.78 1.67
N GLY A 153 -14.37 -5.91 2.27
CA GLY A 153 -15.53 -6.28 3.10
C GLY A 153 -16.72 -6.88 2.34
N LEU A 154 -16.69 -6.85 1.01
CA LEU A 154 -17.83 -7.19 0.15
C LEU A 154 -17.92 -8.68 -0.21
N GLY A 155 -17.09 -9.54 0.38
CA GLY A 155 -17.15 -10.99 0.13
C GLY A 155 -16.52 -11.41 -1.20
N ILE A 156 -15.55 -10.66 -1.72
CA ILE A 156 -14.85 -10.97 -2.97
C ILE A 156 -14.02 -12.27 -2.87
N ASN A 157 -13.79 -12.92 -4.01
CA ASN A 157 -13.02 -14.16 -4.15
C ASN A 157 -11.92 -13.99 -5.21
N LEU A 158 -10.67 -13.89 -4.78
CA LEU A 158 -9.51 -13.68 -5.64
C LEU A 158 -8.46 -14.76 -5.39
N ALA A 159 -8.89 -16.02 -5.50
CA ALA A 159 -8.06 -17.18 -5.16
C ALA A 159 -6.84 -17.33 -6.07
N THR A 160 -6.87 -16.78 -7.27
CA THR A 160 -5.71 -16.93 -8.18
C THR A 160 -4.50 -16.06 -7.81
N ALA A 161 -4.59 -15.21 -6.77
CA ALA A 161 -3.47 -14.43 -6.27
C ALA A 161 -2.74 -15.14 -5.12
N ASP A 162 -1.40 -15.10 -5.13
CA ASP A 162 -0.54 -15.71 -4.12
C ASP A 162 0.19 -14.68 -3.23
N THR A 163 0.07 -13.40 -3.54
CA THR A 163 0.74 -12.33 -2.82
C THR A 163 -0.23 -11.22 -2.47
N VAL A 164 -0.22 -10.79 -1.21
CA VAL A 164 -1.04 -9.68 -0.70
C VAL A 164 -0.13 -8.60 -0.17
N ILE A 165 -0.29 -7.39 -0.69
CA ILE A 165 0.38 -6.18 -0.21
C ILE A 165 -0.65 -5.28 0.45
N ILE A 166 -0.46 -4.98 1.74
CA ILE A 166 -1.18 -3.94 2.45
C ILE A 166 -0.35 -2.66 2.37
N PHE A 167 -0.69 -1.77 1.42
CA PHE A 167 0.09 -0.56 1.14
C PHE A 167 -0.02 0.46 2.27
N ASP A 168 -1.22 0.61 2.83
CA ASP A 168 -1.47 1.39 4.04
C ASP A 168 -2.53 0.74 4.92
N SER A 169 -2.24 0.72 6.23
CA SER A 169 -3.01 -0.08 7.19
C SER A 169 -4.30 0.62 7.65
N ASP A 170 -5.34 -0.18 7.90
CA ASP A 170 -6.50 0.28 8.65
C ASP A 170 -6.13 0.48 10.13
N TRP A 171 -6.85 1.36 10.81
CA TRP A 171 -6.74 1.51 12.26
C TRP A 171 -7.38 0.34 12.99
N ASN A 172 -8.38 -0.30 12.36
CA ASN A 172 -8.98 -1.52 12.82
C ASN A 172 -8.29 -2.73 12.16
N PRO A 173 -7.42 -3.47 12.86
CA PRO A 173 -6.68 -4.60 12.28
C PRO A 173 -7.59 -5.72 11.75
N LEU A 174 -8.84 -5.79 12.22
CA LEU A 174 -9.84 -6.73 11.71
C LEU A 174 -10.19 -6.48 10.24
N ASN A 175 -10.17 -5.22 9.80
CA ASN A 175 -10.45 -4.88 8.40
C ASN A 175 -9.33 -5.39 7.48
N ASP A 176 -8.08 -5.25 7.91
CA ASP A 176 -6.93 -5.78 7.16
C ASP A 176 -6.92 -7.32 7.19
N LEU A 177 -7.31 -7.95 8.30
CA LEU A 177 -7.50 -9.40 8.36
C LEU A 177 -8.55 -9.89 7.35
N GLN A 178 -9.65 -9.17 7.25
CA GLN A 178 -10.68 -9.48 6.27
C GLN A 178 -10.16 -9.32 4.84
N ALA A 179 -9.34 -8.31 4.57
CA ALA A 179 -8.68 -8.13 3.28
C ALA A 179 -7.71 -9.27 2.96
N MET A 180 -6.86 -9.68 3.92
CA MET A 180 -5.92 -10.81 3.75
C MET A 180 -6.64 -12.13 3.49
N SER A 181 -7.78 -12.37 4.14
CA SER A 181 -8.60 -13.57 3.92
C SER A 181 -9.18 -13.70 2.49
N ARG A 182 -9.08 -12.64 1.66
CA ARG A 182 -9.55 -12.68 0.26
C ARG A 182 -8.65 -13.50 -0.65
N ALA A 183 -7.35 -13.55 -0.36
CA ALA A 183 -6.39 -14.43 -1.02
C ALA A 183 -6.30 -15.80 -0.32
N HIS A 184 -6.34 -15.81 1.01
CA HIS A 184 -6.24 -17.03 1.79
C HIS A 184 -7.59 -17.77 1.88
N ARG A 185 -7.89 -18.62 0.89
CA ARG A 185 -9.13 -19.43 0.85
C ARG A 185 -8.85 -20.94 0.81
N ILE A 186 -9.81 -21.71 1.36
CA ILE A 186 -9.85 -23.17 1.26
C ILE A 186 -9.81 -23.57 -0.22
N GLY A 187 -8.74 -24.26 -0.63
CA GLY A 187 -8.49 -24.66 -2.02
C GLY A 187 -7.23 -24.05 -2.64
N GLN A 188 -6.66 -22.99 -2.03
CA GLN A 188 -5.37 -22.43 -2.40
C GLN A 188 -4.27 -23.47 -2.18
N GLN A 189 -3.54 -23.85 -3.22
CA GLN A 189 -2.43 -24.81 -3.14
C GLN A 189 -1.09 -24.12 -2.80
N ASP A 190 -0.98 -22.83 -3.11
CA ASP A 190 0.24 -22.04 -2.94
C ASP A 190 0.26 -21.27 -1.61
N VAL A 191 1.47 -21.08 -1.07
CA VAL A 191 1.69 -20.30 0.15
C VAL A 191 1.42 -18.82 -0.15
N VAL A 192 0.43 -18.25 0.53
CA VAL A 192 0.10 -16.82 0.37
C VAL A 192 1.12 -15.96 1.12
N ASN A 193 1.89 -15.16 0.40
CA ASN A 193 2.81 -14.17 0.99
C ASN A 193 2.04 -12.91 1.35
N ILE A 194 2.20 -12.42 2.58
CA ILE A 194 1.56 -11.18 3.04
C ILE A 194 2.66 -10.18 3.39
N CYS A 195 2.68 -9.04 2.69
CA CYS A 195 3.59 -7.94 2.94
C CYS A 195 2.79 -6.71 3.39
N ARG A 196 3.20 -6.08 4.49
CA ARG A 196 2.58 -4.86 4.99
C ARG A 196 3.60 -3.75 4.99
N PHE A 197 3.30 -2.65 4.30
CA PHE A 197 4.17 -1.49 4.29
C PHE A 197 3.90 -0.59 5.49
N VAL A 198 4.98 -0.16 6.12
CA VAL A 198 4.99 0.68 7.32
C VAL A 198 6.14 1.64 7.17
N THR A 199 5.87 2.93 7.29
CA THR A 199 6.92 3.94 7.31
C THR A 199 7.52 4.02 8.71
N SER A 200 8.81 3.73 8.86
CA SER A 200 9.51 3.84 10.14
C SER A 200 9.54 5.27 10.67
N LYS A 201 9.61 5.43 11.99
CA LYS A 201 9.62 6.72 12.71
C LYS A 201 8.47 7.63 12.28
N SER A 202 7.29 7.04 12.08
CA SER A 202 6.11 7.76 11.64
C SER A 202 4.88 7.34 12.43
N VAL A 203 3.79 8.08 12.23
CA VAL A 203 2.49 7.77 12.82
C VAL A 203 2.03 6.34 12.48
N GLU A 204 2.47 5.75 11.36
CA GLU A 204 2.12 4.38 10.98
C GLU A 204 2.71 3.33 11.93
N GLU A 205 3.94 3.55 12.42
CA GLU A 205 4.61 2.66 13.36
C GLU A 205 3.88 2.65 14.71
N ASP A 206 3.60 3.85 15.25
CA ASP A 206 2.80 4.03 16.47
C ASP A 206 1.43 3.34 16.39
N PHE A 207 0.75 3.48 15.24
CA PHE A 207 -0.55 2.83 15.03
C PHE A 207 -0.41 1.32 14.97
N LEU A 208 0.61 0.80 14.29
CA LEU A 208 0.83 -0.63 14.18
C LEU A 208 1.12 -1.25 15.56
N GLU A 209 1.93 -0.60 16.39
CA GLU A 209 2.19 -1.05 17.77
C GLU A 209 0.91 -1.09 18.61
N ARG A 210 0.06 -0.06 18.50
CA ARG A 210 -1.24 -0.03 19.19
C ARG A 210 -2.18 -1.11 18.67
N ALA A 211 -2.22 -1.33 17.36
CA ALA A 211 -3.02 -2.39 16.74
C ALA A 211 -2.53 -3.78 17.17
N LYS A 212 -1.21 -4.01 17.23
CA LYS A 212 -0.58 -5.20 17.81
C LYS A 212 -1.06 -5.46 19.23
N LYS A 213 -0.99 -4.46 20.09
CA LYS A 213 -1.45 -4.57 21.49
C LYS A 213 -2.93 -4.96 21.56
N LYS A 214 -3.78 -4.28 20.78
CA LYS A 214 -5.22 -4.56 20.70
C LYS A 214 -5.51 -5.97 20.17
N MET A 215 -4.73 -6.45 19.20
CA MET A 215 -4.83 -7.80 18.67
C MET A 215 -4.36 -8.85 19.67
N ASN A 216 -3.32 -8.59 20.45
CA ASN A 216 -2.87 -9.50 21.50
C ASN A 216 -3.95 -9.66 22.58
N GLU A 217 -4.58 -8.55 22.99
CA GLU A 217 -5.72 -8.54 23.91
C GLU A 217 -6.92 -9.34 23.35
N LEU A 218 -7.23 -9.16 22.06
CA LEU A 218 -8.28 -9.93 21.38
C LEU A 218 -7.90 -11.41 21.19
N SER A 219 -6.63 -11.74 20.96
CA SER A 219 -6.15 -13.11 20.77
C SER A 219 -6.13 -13.92 22.06
N ALA A 220 -5.98 -13.24 23.21
CA ALA A 220 -6.15 -13.86 24.52
C ALA A 220 -7.60 -14.36 24.74
N ILE A 221 -8.56 -13.80 23.98
CA ILE A 221 -9.99 -14.15 24.02
C ILE A 221 -10.34 -15.10 22.86
N PHE A 222 -9.72 -14.95 21.69
CA PHE A 222 -9.93 -15.77 20.49
C PHE A 222 -8.61 -16.35 19.98
N LYS A 223 -8.47 -17.69 19.90
CA LYS A 223 -7.32 -18.33 19.25
C LYS A 223 -7.33 -18.04 17.74
N VAL A 224 -6.70 -16.95 17.30
CA VAL A 224 -6.47 -16.63 15.89
C VAL A 224 -5.02 -16.93 15.56
N ALA A 225 -4.79 -17.84 14.61
CA ALA A 225 -3.48 -18.32 14.23
C ALA A 225 -2.66 -17.26 13.47
N ASN A 226 -1.40 -17.08 13.90
CA ASN A 226 -0.26 -16.47 13.22
C ASN A 226 -0.50 -15.17 12.43
N PHE A 227 -0.41 -14.04 13.14
CA PHE A 227 -0.40 -12.67 12.58
C PHE A 227 0.98 -12.17 12.11
N TYR A 228 2.05 -12.88 12.46
CA TYR A 228 3.41 -12.56 12.09
C TYR A 228 4.05 -13.84 11.58
N SER A 229 4.47 -13.88 10.31
CA SER A 229 5.46 -14.87 9.93
C SER A 229 6.65 -14.66 10.86
N ALA A 230 7.15 -15.72 11.47
CA ALA A 230 8.37 -15.70 12.29
C ALA A 230 9.64 -15.46 11.44
N GLU A 231 9.48 -14.98 10.21
CA GLU A 231 10.56 -14.60 9.30
C GLU A 231 10.93 -13.16 9.63
N ASP A 232 12.20 -12.95 9.97
CA ASP A 232 12.79 -11.62 10.17
C ASP A 232 12.74 -10.82 8.86
N ASP A 233 12.57 -9.50 8.94
CA ASP A 233 12.45 -8.63 7.76
C ASP A 233 13.66 -8.81 6.83
N GLY A 234 14.86 -9.00 7.39
CA GLY A 234 16.07 -9.28 6.62
C GLY A 234 16.01 -10.58 5.81
N SER A 235 15.44 -11.66 6.37
CA SER A 235 15.22 -12.92 5.64
C SER A 235 14.15 -12.78 4.56
N PHE A 236 13.04 -12.08 4.84
CA PHE A 236 12.02 -11.80 3.83
C PHE A 236 12.58 -10.99 2.68
N TRP A 237 13.28 -9.88 2.98
CA TRP A 237 13.87 -9.04 1.94
C TRP A 237 14.96 -9.77 1.18
N SER A 238 15.90 -10.47 1.82
CA SER A 238 16.94 -11.21 1.10
C SER A 238 16.43 -12.27 0.12
N ARG A 239 15.22 -12.81 0.37
CA ARG A 239 14.52 -13.73 -0.54
C ARG A 239 14.00 -13.05 -1.80
N TRP A 240 13.62 -11.78 -1.74
CA TRP A 240 12.94 -11.06 -2.84
C TRP A 240 13.73 -9.89 -3.44
N ILE A 241 14.54 -9.21 -2.61
CA ILE A 241 15.30 -8.00 -2.88
C ILE A 241 16.75 -8.19 -2.38
N LYS A 242 17.74 -7.98 -3.26
CA LYS A 242 19.16 -8.08 -2.83
C LYS A 242 19.45 -7.04 -1.73
N PRO A 243 20.23 -7.38 -0.68
CA PRO A 243 20.42 -6.53 0.51
C PRO A 243 20.91 -5.10 0.22
N GLU A 244 21.61 -4.90 -0.89
CA GLU A 244 22.10 -3.59 -1.37
C GLU A 244 20.97 -2.58 -1.62
N ALA A 245 19.74 -3.03 -1.88
CA ALA A 245 18.62 -2.18 -2.30
C ALA A 245 17.70 -1.68 -1.15
N ALA A 246 17.82 -2.24 0.06
CA ALA A 246 17.08 -1.79 1.24
C ALA A 246 17.69 -0.50 1.85
N ILE A 247 18.99 -0.31 1.63
CA ILE A 247 19.75 0.86 2.12
C ILE A 247 19.27 2.17 1.46
N ASP A 248 18.74 2.11 0.24
CA ASP A 248 18.21 3.28 -0.47
C ASP A 248 16.87 3.80 0.08
N ALA A 249 16.18 3.03 0.94
CA ALA A 249 14.88 3.40 1.50
C ALA A 249 14.96 4.02 2.91
N GLU A 250 16.15 3.99 3.54
CA GLU A 250 16.41 4.59 4.85
C GLU A 250 17.00 6.02 4.77
N VAL A 251 17.13 6.59 3.56
CA VAL A 251 17.69 7.94 3.28
C VAL A 251 16.69 8.81 2.53
#